data_AF-A0A7M7LIB7-F1
#
_entry.id   AF-A0A7M7LIB7-F1
#
_cell.length_a   1.000
_cell.length_b   1.000
_cell.length_c   1.000
_cell.angle_alpha   90.00
_cell.angle_beta   90.00
_cell.angle_gamma   90.00
#
_symmetry.space_group_name_H-M   'P 1'
#
loop_
_entity.id
_entity.type
_entity.pdbx_description
1 polymer ?
#
loop_
_entity_poly.entity_id
_entity_poly.type
_entity_poly.pdbx_seq_one_letter_code
_entity_poly.pdbx_strand_id
1 'polypeptide(L)'
;MFKSNQEPDIPAALGLLSHLTNDELKELLNDDSKFEDIVKDVKQFKNLETEKELLMASNTSLAEFNLSKQPELQEGKQILKELSEKGNRLCISVKEKLEEIKNKSGEMTADTALDLLQTAAAEIEEESETIAEKFLAGDIEVDEFLEQFLSRRKLMHLRKVKVDKLRELIRKSHSVTSGPGYPIASNFHNLVPAIPYPTGPVSMPMPVPSGLSHYRPY
;
A
#
# COMPACT_ATOMS: atom_id res chain seq x y z
N MET A 1 14.67 -2.38 -38.81
CA MET A 1 14.98 -1.55 -40.01
C MET A 1 15.27 -2.50 -41.15
N PHE A 2 14.27 -2.83 -41.98
CA PHE A 2 14.53 -3.49 -43.25
C PHE A 2 15.02 -2.42 -44.23
N LYS A 3 16.22 -2.58 -44.79
CA LYS A 3 16.66 -1.76 -45.92
C LYS A 3 15.93 -2.24 -47.16
N SER A 4 14.73 -1.71 -47.38
CA SER A 4 14.01 -1.84 -48.64
C SER A 4 14.75 -1.02 -49.71
N ASN A 5 15.37 -1.72 -50.68
CA ASN A 5 16.03 -1.26 -51.92
C ASN A 5 17.51 -1.67 -52.02
N GLN A 6 17.79 -2.97 -51.89
CA GLN A 6 19.03 -3.53 -52.45
C GLN A 6 18.67 -4.00 -53.87
N GLU A 7 19.03 -3.22 -54.89
CA GLU A 7 18.96 -3.73 -56.27
C GLU A 7 19.87 -4.97 -56.41
N PRO A 8 19.44 -5.99 -57.16
CA PRO A 8 20.25 -7.17 -57.38
C PRO A 8 21.56 -6.78 -58.07
N ASP A 9 22.68 -7.30 -57.58
CA ASP A 9 24.02 -7.10 -58.16
C ASP A 9 24.17 -7.98 -59.40
N ILE A 10 23.51 -7.53 -60.46
CA ILE A 10 23.57 -8.12 -61.79
C ILE A 10 25.01 -8.24 -62.29
N PRO A 11 25.91 -7.24 -62.09
CA PRO A 11 27.32 -7.39 -62.46
C PRO A 11 28.03 -8.56 -61.78
N ALA A 12 27.83 -8.76 -60.47
CA ALA A 12 28.43 -9.90 -59.76
C ALA A 12 27.85 -11.24 -60.24
N ALA A 13 26.54 -11.30 -60.52
CA ALA A 13 25.90 -12.49 -61.07
C ALA A 13 26.41 -12.83 -62.49
N LEU A 14 26.55 -11.82 -63.36
CA LEU A 14 27.11 -11.99 -64.70
C LEU A 14 28.59 -12.40 -64.67
N GLY A 15 29.34 -11.97 -63.65
CA GLY A 15 30.72 -12.41 -63.43
C GLY A 15 30.84 -13.93 -63.25
N LEU A 16 29.89 -14.55 -62.52
CA LEU A 16 29.82 -16.00 -62.34
C LEU A 16 29.50 -16.75 -63.64
N LEU A 17 28.77 -16.11 -64.56
CA LEU A 17 28.38 -16.68 -65.85
C LEU A 17 29.44 -16.51 -66.95
N SER A 18 30.41 -15.61 -66.75
CA SER A 18 31.37 -15.19 -67.80
C SER A 18 32.35 -16.28 -68.24
N HIS A 19 32.47 -17.36 -67.47
CA HIS A 19 33.38 -18.49 -67.74
C HIS A 19 32.70 -19.72 -68.33
N LEU A 20 31.38 -19.70 -68.51
CA LEU A 20 30.59 -20.81 -69.04
C LEU A 20 30.60 -20.82 -70.58
N THR A 21 30.62 -22.01 -71.16
CA THR A 21 30.49 -22.24 -72.61
C THR A 21 29.05 -22.07 -73.09
N ASN A 22 28.84 -21.96 -74.41
CA ASN A 22 27.49 -21.77 -74.97
C ASN A 22 26.55 -22.95 -74.69
N ASP A 23 27.08 -24.17 -74.64
CA ASP A 23 26.30 -25.37 -74.34
C ASP A 23 25.93 -25.41 -72.85
N GLU A 24 26.84 -25.01 -71.94
CA GLU A 24 26.56 -24.88 -70.50
C GLU A 24 25.56 -23.76 -70.19
N LEU A 25 25.64 -22.63 -70.90
CA LEU A 25 24.66 -21.52 -70.80
C LEU A 25 23.28 -21.94 -71.30
N LYS A 26 23.20 -22.73 -72.38
CA LYS A 26 21.93 -23.30 -72.86
C LYS A 26 21.37 -24.32 -71.88
N GLU A 27 22.24 -25.13 -71.27
CA GLU A 27 21.81 -26.08 -70.24
C GLU A 27 21.25 -25.35 -69.02
N LEU A 28 21.95 -24.30 -68.55
CA LEU A 28 21.49 -23.44 -67.46
C LEU A 28 20.16 -22.75 -67.75
N LEU A 29 19.95 -22.28 -68.98
CA LEU A 29 18.70 -21.65 -69.40
C LEU A 29 17.51 -22.62 -69.40
N ASN A 30 17.77 -23.93 -69.56
CA ASN A 30 16.75 -24.97 -69.62
C ASN A 30 16.60 -25.76 -68.31
N ASP A 31 17.40 -25.45 -67.28
CA ASP A 31 17.38 -26.11 -65.98
C ASP A 31 17.36 -25.06 -64.84
N ASP A 32 16.15 -24.78 -64.36
CA ASP A 32 15.90 -23.83 -63.27
C ASP A 32 16.67 -24.18 -61.98
N SER A 33 16.95 -25.46 -61.73
CA SER A 33 17.68 -25.87 -60.52
C SER A 33 19.14 -25.44 -60.58
N LYS A 34 19.77 -25.58 -61.75
CA LYS A 34 21.13 -25.11 -61.98
C LYS A 34 21.22 -23.59 -61.93
N PHE A 35 20.20 -22.90 -62.44
CA PHE A 35 20.11 -21.44 -62.34
C PHE A 35 20.02 -20.98 -60.89
N GLU A 36 19.17 -21.61 -60.08
CA GLU A 36 19.04 -21.33 -58.66
C GLU A 36 20.34 -21.56 -57.89
N ASP A 37 21.11 -22.60 -58.23
CA ASP A 37 22.39 -22.86 -57.58
C ASP A 37 23.43 -21.76 -57.87
N ILE A 38 23.46 -21.22 -59.10
CA ILE A 38 24.30 -20.04 -59.41
C ILE A 38 23.81 -18.78 -58.67
N VAL A 39 22.49 -18.59 -58.53
CA VAL A 39 21.92 -17.48 -57.78
C VAL A 39 22.30 -17.56 -56.29
N LYS A 40 22.27 -18.76 -55.69
CA LYS A 40 22.73 -18.98 -54.31
C LYS A 40 24.21 -18.65 -54.13
N ASP A 41 25.01 -18.76 -55.19
CA ASP A 41 26.43 -18.44 -55.18
C ASP A 41 26.75 -16.96 -55.27
N VAL A 42 25.78 -16.12 -55.67
CA VAL A 42 25.93 -14.66 -55.68
C VAL A 42 26.20 -14.14 -54.27
N LYS A 43 27.27 -13.34 -54.13
CA LYS A 43 27.73 -12.80 -52.84
C LYS A 43 26.62 -12.06 -52.07
N GLN A 44 25.77 -11.31 -52.76
CA GLN A 44 24.63 -10.65 -52.15
C GLN A 44 23.64 -11.64 -51.53
N PHE A 45 23.33 -12.74 -52.23
CA PHE A 45 22.42 -13.78 -51.72
C PHE A 45 23.01 -14.49 -50.50
N LYS A 46 24.29 -14.84 -50.54
CA LYS A 46 25.01 -15.41 -49.38
C LYS A 46 24.96 -14.48 -48.17
N ASN A 47 25.22 -13.18 -48.36
CA ASN A 47 25.13 -12.21 -47.28
C ASN A 47 23.72 -12.13 -46.68
N LEU A 48 22.69 -12.12 -47.53
CA LEU A 48 21.29 -12.12 -47.09
C LEU A 48 20.93 -13.40 -46.32
N GLU A 49 21.39 -14.56 -46.78
CA GLU A 49 21.16 -15.83 -46.06
C GLU A 49 21.87 -15.81 -44.70
N THR A 50 23.11 -15.32 -44.61
CA THR A 50 23.80 -15.19 -43.31
C THR A 50 23.11 -14.19 -42.38
N GLU A 51 22.59 -13.08 -42.90
CA GLU A 51 21.83 -12.10 -42.10
C GLU A 51 20.54 -12.73 -41.58
N LYS A 52 19.82 -13.47 -42.44
CA LYS A 52 18.63 -14.24 -42.06
C LYS A 52 18.96 -15.25 -40.96
N GLU A 53 20.00 -16.07 -41.12
CA GLU A 53 20.42 -17.05 -40.11
C GLU A 53 20.75 -16.37 -38.78
N LEU A 54 21.48 -15.26 -38.81
CA LEU A 54 21.84 -14.49 -37.62
C LEU A 54 20.60 -13.90 -36.92
N LEU A 55 19.65 -13.36 -37.69
CA LEU A 55 18.37 -12.87 -37.15
C LEU A 55 17.52 -13.99 -36.57
N MET A 56 17.45 -15.14 -37.24
CA MET A 56 16.72 -16.31 -36.76
C MET A 56 17.34 -16.85 -35.47
N ALA A 57 18.66 -16.97 -35.40
CA ALA A 57 19.38 -17.38 -34.20
C ALA A 57 19.16 -16.38 -33.05
N SER A 58 19.25 -15.07 -33.34
CA SER A 58 19.00 -14.03 -32.34
C SER A 58 17.56 -14.03 -31.83
N ASN A 59 16.57 -14.20 -32.71
CA ASN A 59 15.17 -14.27 -32.34
C ASN A 59 14.88 -15.52 -31.50
N THR A 60 15.43 -16.67 -31.90
CA THR A 60 15.30 -17.94 -31.17
C THR A 60 15.90 -17.83 -29.78
N SER A 61 17.12 -17.32 -29.66
CA SER A 61 17.78 -17.11 -28.37
C SER A 61 16.97 -16.17 -27.45
N LEU A 62 16.39 -15.09 -28.00
CA LEU A 62 15.56 -14.18 -27.23
C LEU A 62 14.23 -14.84 -26.80
N ALA A 63 13.62 -15.64 -27.68
CA ALA A 63 12.40 -16.38 -27.36
C ALA A 63 12.65 -17.41 -26.25
N GLU A 64 13.74 -18.17 -26.33
CA GLU A 64 14.18 -19.11 -25.30
C GLU A 64 14.46 -18.42 -23.97
N PHE A 65 15.15 -17.28 -23.99
CA PHE A 65 15.38 -16.49 -22.79
C PHE A 65 14.07 -15.98 -22.17
N ASN A 66 13.14 -15.46 -22.99
CA ASN A 66 11.83 -15.02 -22.51
C ASN A 66 11.02 -16.18 -21.90
N LEU A 67 11.04 -17.35 -22.54
CA LEU A 67 10.42 -18.56 -22.00
C LEU A 67 11.07 -19.01 -20.69
N SER A 68 12.40 -18.89 -20.56
CA SER A 68 13.11 -19.20 -19.32
C SER A 68 12.72 -18.28 -18.15
N LYS A 69 12.25 -17.07 -18.44
CA LYS A 69 11.81 -16.07 -17.46
C LYS A 69 10.34 -16.17 -17.08
N GLN A 70 9.54 -16.85 -17.89
CA GLN A 70 8.13 -17.11 -17.60
C GLN A 70 7.88 -17.75 -16.22
N PRO A 71 8.59 -18.81 -15.77
CA PRO A 71 8.32 -19.45 -14.47
C PRO A 71 8.58 -18.49 -13.30
N GLU A 72 9.68 -17.74 -13.31
CA GLU A 72 10.04 -16.76 -12.28
C GLU A 72 8.96 -15.65 -12.17
N LEU A 73 8.46 -15.16 -13.31
CA LEU A 73 7.38 -14.18 -13.34
C LEU A 73 6.05 -14.74 -12.83
N GLN A 74 5.72 -16.00 -13.17
CA GLN A 74 4.51 -16.66 -12.69
C GLN A 74 4.55 -16.88 -11.18
N GLU A 75 5.69 -17.32 -10.65
CA GLU A 75 5.92 -17.47 -9.21
C GLU A 75 5.81 -16.14 -8.49
N GLY A 76 6.51 -15.10 -8.97
CA GLY A 76 6.44 -13.76 -8.38
C GLY A 76 5.01 -13.19 -8.37
N LYS A 77 4.24 -13.41 -9.44
CA LYS A 77 2.83 -13.02 -9.53
C LYS A 77 1.96 -13.76 -8.51
N GLN A 78 2.22 -15.06 -8.30
CA GLN A 78 1.50 -15.87 -7.33
C GLN A 78 1.79 -15.41 -5.89
N ILE A 79 3.06 -15.20 -5.56
CA ILE A 79 3.48 -14.66 -4.25
C ILE A 79 2.84 -13.29 -3.98
N LEU A 80 2.87 -12.39 -4.98
CA LEU A 80 2.26 -11.07 -4.85
C LEU A 80 0.75 -11.16 -4.59
N LYS A 81 0.06 -12.05 -5.28
CA LYS A 81 -1.37 -12.30 -5.08
C LYS A 81 -1.64 -12.80 -3.66
N GLU A 82 -0.90 -13.80 -3.19
CA GLU A 82 -1.04 -14.34 -1.84
C GLU A 82 -0.79 -13.29 -0.75
N LEU A 83 0.26 -12.48 -0.91
CA LEU A 83 0.60 -11.41 0.03
C LEU A 83 -0.47 -10.33 0.05
N SER A 84 -0.99 -9.94 -1.12
CA SER A 84 -2.09 -8.99 -1.25
C SER A 84 -3.35 -9.48 -0.56
N GLU A 85 -3.73 -10.74 -0.78
CA GLU A 85 -4.88 -11.37 -0.12
C GLU A 85 -4.69 -11.45 1.40
N LYS A 86 -3.48 -11.81 1.87
CA LYS A 86 -3.15 -11.82 3.30
C LYS A 86 -3.25 -10.42 3.91
N GLY A 87 -2.72 -9.41 3.23
CA GLY A 87 -2.82 -8.01 3.65
C GLY A 87 -4.26 -7.53 3.74
N ASN A 88 -5.10 -7.89 2.76
CA ASN A 88 -6.52 -7.56 2.76
C ASN A 88 -7.25 -8.23 3.94
N ARG A 89 -7.01 -9.52 4.19
CA ARG A 89 -7.58 -10.23 5.36
C ARG A 89 -7.19 -9.57 6.68
N LEU A 90 -5.93 -9.18 6.84
CA LEU A 90 -5.46 -8.47 8.04
C LEU A 90 -6.14 -7.11 8.18
N CYS A 91 -6.28 -6.35 7.10
CA CYS A 91 -6.96 -5.06 7.10
C CYS A 91 -8.43 -5.19 7.54
N ILE A 92 -9.14 -6.19 7.01
CA ILE A 92 -10.51 -6.51 7.41
C ILE A 92 -10.55 -6.86 8.90
N SER A 93 -9.68 -7.76 9.37
CA SER A 93 -9.63 -8.16 10.78
C SER A 93 -9.34 -7.00 11.73
N VAL A 94 -8.47 -6.07 11.34
CA VAL A 94 -8.20 -4.85 12.12
C VAL A 94 -9.44 -3.96 12.18
N LYS A 95 -10.12 -3.75 11.05
CA LYS A 95 -11.36 -2.97 11.01
C LYS A 95 -12.45 -3.57 11.90
N GLU A 96 -12.64 -4.89 11.85
CA GLU A 96 -13.60 -5.60 12.70
C GLU A 96 -13.27 -5.42 14.18
N LYS A 97 -12.00 -5.56 14.58
CA LYS A 97 -11.56 -5.34 15.96
C LYS A 97 -11.74 -3.89 16.41
N LEU A 98 -11.50 -2.92 15.53
CA LEU A 98 -11.74 -1.50 15.83
C LEU A 98 -13.22 -1.22 16.07
N GLU A 99 -14.10 -1.76 15.21
CA GLU A 99 -15.56 -1.65 15.41
C GLU A 99 -16.01 -2.37 16.69
N GLU A 100 -15.44 -3.54 17.01
CA GLU A 100 -15.71 -4.24 18.27
C GLU A 100 -15.30 -3.41 19.49
N ILE A 101 -14.12 -2.78 19.46
CA ILE A 101 -13.65 -1.88 20.53
C ILE A 101 -14.56 -0.66 20.66
N LYS A 102 -14.97 -0.08 19.54
CA LYS A 102 -15.88 1.06 19.50
C LYS A 102 -17.24 0.70 20.09
N ASN A 103 -17.80 -0.44 19.70
CA ASN A 103 -19.08 -0.94 20.23
C ASN A 103 -19.00 -1.27 21.73
N LYS A 104 -17.87 -1.81 22.20
CA LYS A 104 -17.66 -2.14 23.62
C LYS A 104 -17.35 -0.92 24.50
N SER A 105 -16.67 0.09 23.98
CA SER A 105 -16.28 1.26 24.78
C SER A 105 -17.46 2.16 25.15
N GLY A 106 -18.62 1.96 24.53
CA GLY A 106 -19.76 2.87 24.67
C GLY A 106 -19.43 4.27 24.12
N GLU A 107 -20.45 5.09 23.93
CA GLU A 107 -20.29 6.47 23.45
C GLU A 107 -19.82 7.44 24.55
N MET A 108 -19.81 6.99 25.82
CA MET A 108 -19.49 7.85 26.94
C MET A 108 -17.98 7.99 27.12
N THR A 109 -17.47 9.13 26.66
CA THR A 109 -16.07 9.50 26.90
C THR A 109 -15.82 9.83 28.37
N ALA A 110 -14.56 9.76 28.80
CA ALA A 110 -14.17 10.12 30.16
C ALA A 110 -14.51 11.60 30.49
N ASP A 111 -14.42 12.48 29.49
CA ASP A 111 -14.80 13.89 29.61
C ASP A 111 -16.32 14.03 29.75
N THR A 112 -17.12 13.33 28.94
CA THR A 112 -18.59 13.31 29.10
C THR A 112 -19.00 12.79 30.48
N ALA A 113 -18.35 11.73 30.98
CA ALA A 113 -18.62 11.21 32.32
C ALA A 113 -18.24 12.22 33.43
N LEU A 114 -17.16 12.99 33.22
CA LEU A 114 -16.73 14.04 34.14
C LEU A 114 -17.76 15.17 34.21
N ASP A 115 -18.24 15.64 33.06
CA ASP A 115 -19.25 16.71 32.97
C ASP A 115 -20.56 16.28 33.65
N LEU A 116 -21.05 15.07 33.36
CA LEU A 116 -22.26 14.53 34.00
C LEU A 116 -22.11 14.43 35.52
N LEU A 117 -20.94 14.02 36.01
CA LEU A 117 -20.68 13.91 37.44
C LEU A 117 -20.59 15.29 38.12
N GLN A 118 -20.05 16.30 37.43
CA GLN A 118 -20.03 17.69 37.91
C GLN A 118 -21.44 18.25 38.02
N THR A 119 -22.27 18.06 36.99
CA THR A 119 -23.69 18.47 37.02
C THR A 119 -24.41 17.80 38.17
N ALA A 120 -24.28 16.48 38.34
CA ALA A 120 -24.89 15.76 39.45
C ALA A 120 -24.36 16.19 40.83
N ALA A 121 -23.13 16.72 40.91
CA ALA A 121 -22.59 17.29 42.15
C ALA A 121 -23.17 18.69 42.46
N ALA A 122 -23.46 19.48 41.43
CA ALA A 122 -24.11 20.78 41.55
C ALA A 122 -25.60 20.64 41.90
N GLU A 123 -26.33 19.73 41.25
CA GLU A 123 -27.74 19.44 41.53
C GLU A 123 -27.94 19.04 43.00
N ILE A 124 -27.11 18.14 43.53
CA ILE A 124 -27.22 17.70 44.92
C ILE A 124 -26.78 18.77 45.93
N GLU A 125 -25.93 19.71 45.50
CA GLU A 125 -25.58 20.88 46.30
C GLU A 125 -26.78 21.82 46.41
N GLU A 126 -27.45 22.13 45.28
CA GLU A 126 -28.68 22.93 45.23
C GLU A 126 -29.83 22.29 46.03
N GLU A 127 -30.01 20.97 45.94
CA GLU A 127 -30.97 20.24 46.80
C GLU A 127 -30.67 20.45 48.29
N SER A 128 -29.40 20.41 48.67
CA SER A 128 -29.00 20.61 50.07
C SER A 128 -29.19 22.05 50.54
N GLU A 129 -29.01 23.05 49.66
CA GLU A 129 -29.31 24.45 49.97
C GLU A 129 -30.82 24.66 50.12
N THR A 130 -31.64 24.06 49.24
CA THR A 130 -33.11 24.11 49.35
C THR A 130 -33.60 23.54 50.69
N ILE A 131 -32.99 22.44 51.17
CA ILE A 131 -33.29 21.87 52.49
C ILE A 131 -32.89 22.84 53.61
N ALA A 132 -31.75 23.50 53.49
CA ALA A 132 -31.31 24.50 54.47
C ALA A 132 -32.24 25.72 54.50
N GLU A 133 -32.69 26.21 53.35
CA GLU A 133 -33.65 27.32 53.25
C GLU A 133 -34.98 26.98 53.92
N LYS A 134 -35.54 25.78 53.67
CA LYS A 134 -36.77 25.30 54.34
C LYS A 134 -36.63 25.25 55.85
N PHE A 135 -35.49 24.79 56.35
CA PHE A 135 -35.23 24.77 57.79
C PHE A 135 -35.17 26.18 58.38
N LEU A 136 -34.50 27.12 57.70
CA LEU A 136 -34.43 28.52 58.13
C LEU A 136 -35.78 29.24 58.07
N ALA A 137 -36.65 28.83 57.15
CA ALA A 137 -38.04 29.30 57.07
C ALA A 137 -38.95 28.71 58.18
N GLY A 138 -38.49 27.66 58.87
CA GLY A 138 -39.27 26.95 59.87
C GLY A 138 -40.26 25.94 59.29
N ASP A 139 -40.10 25.56 58.01
CA ASP A 139 -40.98 24.62 57.30
C ASP A 139 -40.73 23.16 57.70
N ILE A 140 -39.56 22.85 58.25
CA ILE A 140 -39.15 21.50 58.68
C ILE A 140 -38.51 21.53 60.08
N GLU A 141 -38.66 20.45 60.84
CA GLU A 141 -38.09 20.31 62.19
C GLU A 141 -36.60 19.90 62.15
N VAL A 142 -35.91 20.06 63.28
CA VAL A 142 -34.47 19.81 63.41
C VAL A 142 -34.09 18.38 63.03
N ASP A 143 -34.84 17.38 63.48
CA ASP A 143 -34.50 15.97 63.22
C ASP A 143 -34.61 15.63 61.73
N GLU A 144 -35.66 16.13 61.06
CA GLU A 144 -35.86 15.97 59.61
C GLU A 144 -34.77 16.69 58.81
N PHE A 145 -34.40 17.91 59.21
CA PHE A 145 -33.31 18.66 58.60
C PHE A 145 -31.98 17.88 58.69
N LEU A 146 -31.63 17.38 59.88
CA LEU A 146 -30.36 16.67 60.07
C LEU A 146 -30.28 15.41 59.22
N GLU A 147 -31.36 14.64 59.11
CA GLU A 147 -31.40 13.42 58.29
C GLU A 147 -31.22 13.75 56.79
N GLN A 148 -31.98 14.71 56.27
CA GLN A 148 -31.95 15.04 54.84
C GLN A 148 -30.68 15.83 54.45
N PHE A 149 -30.29 16.84 55.22
CA PHE A 149 -29.16 17.69 54.89
C PHE A 149 -27.82 16.94 54.95
N LEU A 150 -27.59 16.16 56.02
CA LEU A 150 -26.32 15.44 56.17
C LEU A 150 -26.14 14.38 55.09
N SER A 151 -27.21 13.67 54.71
CA SER A 151 -27.15 12.66 53.65
C SER A 151 -26.83 13.30 52.29
N ARG A 152 -27.44 14.44 51.95
CA ARG A 152 -27.19 15.18 50.71
C ARG A 152 -25.80 15.80 50.67
N ARG A 153 -25.35 16.46 51.74
CA ARG A 153 -23.98 17.01 51.84
C ARG A 153 -22.91 15.93 51.77
N LYS A 154 -23.12 14.78 52.43
CA LYS A 154 -22.20 13.64 52.32
C LYS A 154 -22.08 13.15 50.87
N LEU A 155 -23.20 13.01 50.17
CA LEU A 155 -23.21 12.60 48.76
C LEU A 155 -22.57 13.65 47.86
N MET A 156 -22.85 14.94 48.08
CA MET A 156 -22.25 16.07 47.37
C MET A 156 -20.72 16.06 47.48
N HIS A 157 -20.18 16.01 48.69
CA HIS A 157 -18.73 15.98 48.90
C HIS A 157 -18.09 14.73 48.28
N LEU A 158 -18.75 13.57 48.39
CA LEU A 158 -18.27 12.35 47.73
C LEU A 158 -18.20 12.52 46.19
N ARG A 159 -19.21 13.15 45.58
CA ARG A 159 -19.20 13.44 44.13
C ARG A 159 -18.11 14.45 43.77
N LYS A 160 -17.92 15.53 44.52
CA LYS A 160 -16.83 16.51 44.30
C LYS A 160 -15.44 15.85 44.35
N VAL A 161 -15.19 15.00 45.33
CA VAL A 161 -13.92 14.23 45.41
C VAL A 161 -13.74 13.31 44.19
N LYS A 162 -14.82 12.66 43.73
CA LYS A 162 -14.78 11.81 42.53
C LYS A 162 -14.53 12.63 41.25
N VAL A 163 -15.10 13.84 41.13
CA VAL A 163 -14.80 14.79 40.03
C VAL A 163 -13.32 15.13 40.02
N ASP A 164 -12.77 15.55 41.16
CA ASP A 164 -11.36 15.93 41.27
C ASP A 164 -10.45 14.76 40.89
N LYS A 165 -10.80 13.56 41.36
CA LYS A 165 -10.01 12.36 41.05
C LYS A 165 -10.09 11.96 39.58
N LEU A 166 -11.27 12.00 38.97
CA LEU A 166 -11.45 11.72 37.55
C LEU A 166 -10.69 12.73 36.68
N ARG A 167 -10.74 14.02 37.04
CA ARG A 167 -9.99 15.08 36.37
C ARG A 167 -8.47 14.85 36.44
N GLU A 168 -7.96 14.39 37.58
CA GLU A 168 -6.54 14.00 37.73
C GLU A 168 -6.18 12.81 36.82
N LEU A 169 -7.02 11.77 36.77
CA LEU A 169 -6.81 10.59 35.93
C LEU A 169 -6.79 10.94 34.44
N ILE A 170 -7.72 11.78 33.99
CA ILE A 170 -7.79 12.26 32.60
C ILE A 170 -6.51 13.02 32.24
N ARG A 171 -6.06 13.96 33.09
CA ARG A 171 -4.81 14.71 32.88
C ARG A 171 -3.58 13.81 32.85
N LYS A 172 -3.49 12.82 33.74
CA LYS A 172 -2.38 11.87 33.78
C LYS A 172 -2.34 11.00 32.53
N SER A 173 -3.49 10.56 32.03
CA SER A 173 -3.59 9.80 30.78
C SER A 173 -3.00 10.57 29.59
N HIS A 174 -3.37 11.85 29.42
CA HIS A 174 -2.86 12.69 28.33
C HIS A 174 -1.35 12.96 28.38
N SER A 175 -0.75 12.95 29.58
CA SER A 175 0.71 13.13 29.74
C SER A 175 1.54 11.94 29.25
N VAL A 176 0.95 10.73 29.21
CA VAL A 176 1.64 9.51 28.75
C VAL A 176 1.60 9.40 27.21
N THR A 177 0.59 9.98 26.56
CA THR A 177 0.37 9.90 25.11
C THR A 177 1.03 11.03 24.29
N SER A 178 1.70 11.99 24.94
CA SER A 178 2.25 13.20 24.28
C SER A 178 3.73 13.11 23.86
N GLY A 179 4.34 11.91 23.89
CA GLY A 179 5.65 11.67 23.26
C GLY A 179 5.47 11.32 21.77
N PRO A 180 6.40 11.71 20.87
CA PRO A 180 6.27 11.44 19.44
C PRO A 180 6.31 9.93 19.15
N GLY A 181 5.14 9.31 19.08
CA GLY A 181 4.65 8.49 17.97
C GLY A 181 5.42 7.25 17.51
N TYR A 182 6.39 6.72 18.25
CA TYR A 182 6.98 5.40 17.92
C TYR A 182 6.68 4.38 19.02
N PRO A 183 6.08 3.21 18.69
CA PRO A 183 5.97 2.12 19.65
C PRO A 183 7.39 1.61 19.95
N ILE A 184 7.87 1.86 21.16
CA ILE A 184 9.09 1.25 21.68
C ILE A 184 8.80 -0.25 21.81
N ALA A 185 9.32 -1.05 20.88
CA ALA A 185 9.36 -2.49 20.99
C ALA A 185 10.33 -2.88 22.12
N SER A 186 9.86 -2.87 23.36
CA SER A 186 10.69 -3.00 24.56
C SER A 186 11.12 -4.42 24.92
N ASN A 187 11.09 -5.40 24.00
CA ASN A 187 11.32 -6.80 24.36
C ASN A 187 12.34 -7.60 23.54
N PHE A 188 13.15 -6.98 22.67
CA PHE A 188 14.27 -7.67 22.02
C PHE A 188 15.62 -7.17 22.53
N HIS A 189 16.05 -7.73 23.66
CA HIS A 189 17.44 -7.64 24.09
C HIS A 189 18.30 -8.51 23.15
N ASN A 190 19.34 -7.87 22.60
CA ASN A 190 20.43 -8.45 21.82
C ASN A 190 20.06 -8.99 20.44
N LEU A 191 20.46 -8.25 19.39
CA LEU A 191 21.04 -8.71 18.11
C LEU A 191 20.68 -7.77 16.93
N VAL A 192 21.19 -6.53 16.88
CA VAL A 192 21.54 -5.85 15.60
C VAL A 192 22.28 -4.52 15.85
N PRO A 193 23.31 -4.15 15.05
CA PRO A 193 23.88 -2.80 15.06
C PRO A 193 22.87 -1.79 14.49
N ALA A 194 22.73 -0.65 15.16
CA ALA A 194 21.89 0.46 14.70
C ALA A 194 22.41 1.01 13.36
N ILE A 195 21.59 0.90 12.30
CA ILE A 195 21.85 1.55 11.02
C ILE A 195 21.31 2.99 11.12
N PRO A 196 22.11 4.03 10.81
CA PRO A 196 21.63 5.41 10.84
C PRO A 196 20.76 5.69 9.61
N TYR A 197 19.50 6.06 9.83
CA TYR A 197 18.64 6.58 8.75
C TYR A 197 19.02 8.04 8.42
N PRO A 198 19.01 8.43 7.13
CA PRO A 198 19.34 9.81 6.73
C PRO A 198 18.16 10.75 7.02
N THR A 199 18.40 11.75 7.86
CA THR A 199 17.49 12.89 8.08
C THR A 199 17.68 13.91 6.96
N GLY A 200 16.96 13.74 5.85
CA GLY A 200 16.88 14.72 4.77
C GLY A 200 15.45 14.85 4.25
N PRO A 201 15.04 15.99 3.65
CA PRO A 201 13.69 16.16 3.14
C PRO A 201 13.45 15.15 2.03
N VAL A 202 12.55 14.20 2.28
CA VAL A 202 12.21 13.12 1.35
C VAL A 202 11.35 13.69 0.23
N SER A 203 11.98 14.08 -0.88
CA SER A 203 11.31 14.35 -2.15
C SER A 203 11.01 13.03 -2.87
N MET A 204 10.12 12.22 -2.30
CA MET A 204 9.49 11.10 -3.01
C MET A 204 8.00 11.38 -3.17
N PRO A 205 7.42 11.22 -4.38
CA PRO A 205 6.00 11.43 -4.58
C PRO A 205 5.23 10.33 -3.83
N MET A 206 4.34 10.75 -2.93
CA MET A 206 3.42 9.86 -2.22
C MET A 206 2.55 9.08 -3.21
N PRO A 207 2.29 7.77 -3.00
CA PRO A 207 1.32 7.04 -3.80
C PRO A 207 -0.08 7.62 -3.56
N VAL A 208 -0.72 8.10 -4.63
CA VAL A 208 -2.08 8.63 -4.59
C VAL A 208 -3.07 7.47 -4.34
N PRO A 209 -4.06 7.63 -3.44
CA PRO A 209 -5.08 6.60 -3.19
C PRO A 209 -5.83 6.23 -4.46
N SER A 210 -5.96 4.93 -4.72
CA SER A 210 -6.65 4.36 -5.87
C SER A 210 -8.16 4.58 -5.77
N GLY A 211 -8.64 5.77 -6.16
CA GLY A 211 -10.07 6.10 -6.09
C GLY A 211 -10.57 7.23 -7.00
N LEU A 212 -9.70 7.88 -7.78
CA LEU A 212 -10.14 8.93 -8.72
C LEU A 212 -9.83 8.52 -10.16
N SER A 213 -10.85 8.03 -10.85
CA SER A 213 -10.85 7.78 -12.29
C SER A 213 -10.46 9.06 -13.04
N HIS A 214 -9.23 9.12 -13.53
CA HIS A 214 -8.83 10.09 -14.53
C HIS A 214 -9.06 9.46 -15.91
N TYR A 215 -10.23 9.77 -16.50
CA TYR A 215 -10.44 9.58 -17.93
C TYR A 215 -9.47 10.48 -18.68
N ARG A 216 -8.67 9.90 -19.59
CA ARG A 216 -7.94 10.65 -20.61
C ARG A 216 -8.43 10.18 -21.99
N PRO A 217 -9.02 11.06 -22.81
CA PRO A 217 -9.44 10.71 -24.15
C PRO A 217 -8.23 10.64 -25.09
N TYR A 218 -8.30 9.74 -26.07
CA TYR A 218 -7.54 9.84 -27.32
C TYR A 218 -8.28 10.78 -28.27
#